data_AF-A0AAQ3KLB4-F1
#
_entry.id   AF-A0AAQ3KLB4-F1
#
_cell.length_a   1.000
_cell.length_b   1.000
_cell.length_c   1.000
_cell.angle_alpha   90.00
_cell.angle_beta   90.00
_cell.angle_gamma   90.00
#
_symmetry.space_group_name_H-M   'P 1'
#
loop_
_entity.id
_entity.type
_entity.pdbx_description
1 polymer ?
#
loop_
_entity_poly.entity_id
_entity_poly.type
_entity_poly.pdbx_seq_one_letter_code
_entity_poly.pdbx_strand_id
1 'polypeptide(L)'
;MFVKSIDASSYSKTGEKTFELLDEFVEYVGEANVVQVISDNGSNFMLAGKFLQAKRPHLYRTPCVAHRIDLMLEDIGKIPLVSRTLTRANDTVYILKAMGPLVRVLHLVDNERKPTMSYLYEAMDRANEAITSAFNGREEKYKDIFKIIDDIWECQLHHPLHAVGHFLNLRFFYDDPNIEFDSEVTSGHYACIEKLVSDQNVQVKIMDELSLYKKAEGLFGFSLAIKTRKMKAPAEWWSLYGSTAPNLQKLAIKILSLTCSASGCERNWSIHTKSWNKLEVQKLNDLVFVKYNQVLKARYDCKDTMDLIALEDIDDSHEWLLGTMGEGNDEVAENEGVFLSDDEGGGGLTWGSCS
;
A
#
# COMPACT_ATOMS: atom_id res chain seq x y z
N MET A 1 4.50 15.04 -9.13
CA MET A 1 5.32 15.41 -10.30
C MET A 1 6.40 14.36 -10.46
N PHE A 2 6.62 13.83 -11.66
CA PHE A 2 7.73 12.95 -11.96
C PHE A 2 8.96 13.80 -12.29
N VAL A 3 10.12 13.43 -11.74
CA VAL A 3 11.32 14.28 -11.80
C VAL A 3 12.29 13.79 -12.87
N LYS A 4 12.77 12.55 -12.77
CA LYS A 4 13.67 11.94 -13.77
C LYS A 4 13.68 10.41 -13.66
N SER A 5 14.10 9.76 -14.74
CA SER A 5 14.51 8.36 -14.82
C SER A 5 16.01 8.29 -15.11
N ILE A 6 16.70 7.31 -14.53
CA ILE A 6 18.14 7.08 -14.75
C ILE A 6 18.35 5.60 -15.04
N ASP A 7 19.19 5.29 -16.03
CA ASP A 7 19.75 3.95 -16.18
C ASP A 7 20.78 3.72 -15.07
N ALA A 8 20.35 3.02 -14.02
CA ALA A 8 21.16 2.72 -12.86
C ALA A 8 21.94 1.40 -12.98
N SER A 9 21.97 0.72 -14.14
CA SER A 9 22.62 -0.59 -14.31
C SER A 9 24.11 -0.62 -13.93
N SER A 10 24.80 0.52 -14.02
CA SER A 10 26.19 0.70 -13.60
C SER A 10 26.35 1.07 -12.11
N TYR A 11 25.29 1.57 -11.47
CA TYR A 11 25.25 2.02 -10.07
C TYR A 11 24.66 0.97 -9.13
N SER A 12 23.66 0.21 -9.57
CA SER A 12 22.92 -0.79 -8.77
C SER A 12 23.74 -2.02 -8.37
N LYS A 13 25.04 -2.05 -8.70
CA LYS A 13 25.95 -3.16 -8.42
C LYS A 13 26.45 -3.18 -6.97
N THR A 14 26.46 -2.03 -6.28
CA THR A 14 26.98 -1.87 -4.92
C THR A 14 26.15 -0.85 -4.14
N GLY A 15 26.02 -1.01 -2.83
CA GLY A 15 25.25 -0.08 -2.01
C GLY A 15 25.81 1.35 -1.98
N GLU A 16 27.13 1.53 -2.11
CA GLU A 16 27.81 2.83 -2.13
C GLU A 16 27.39 3.66 -3.35
N LYS A 17 27.45 3.05 -4.54
CA LYS A 17 27.03 3.71 -5.79
C LYS A 17 25.54 4.01 -5.83
N THR A 18 24.71 3.11 -5.29
CA THR A 18 23.28 3.37 -5.12
C THR A 18 23.05 4.54 -4.16
N PHE A 19 23.84 4.65 -3.08
CA PHE A 19 23.79 5.78 -2.17
C PHE A 19 24.18 7.09 -2.87
N GLU A 20 25.29 7.14 -3.61
CA GLU A 20 25.71 8.34 -4.36
C GLU A 20 24.60 8.86 -5.28
N LEU A 21 23.93 7.95 -6.00
CA LEU A 21 22.81 8.29 -6.88
C LEU A 21 21.61 8.89 -6.11
N LEU A 22 21.20 8.24 -5.02
CA LEU A 22 20.07 8.70 -4.21
C LEU A 22 20.40 10.02 -3.50
N ASP A 23 21.63 10.16 -3.04
CA ASP A 23 22.14 11.32 -2.32
C ASP A 23 22.17 12.56 -3.21
N GLU A 24 22.72 12.46 -4.42
CA GLU A 24 22.67 13.53 -5.43
C GLU A 24 21.22 13.93 -5.74
N PHE A 25 20.31 12.95 -5.78
CA PHE A 25 18.90 13.24 -6.05
C PHE A 25 18.23 13.99 -4.90
N VAL A 26 18.51 13.62 -3.65
CA VAL A 26 18.02 14.35 -2.48
C VAL A 26 18.56 15.77 -2.45
N GLU A 27 19.83 15.98 -2.80
CA GLU A 27 20.43 17.31 -2.91
C GLU A 27 19.76 18.16 -4.00
N TYR A 28 19.49 17.56 -5.16
CA TYR A 28 18.77 18.21 -6.26
C TYR A 28 17.35 18.66 -5.89
N VAL A 29 16.59 17.82 -5.18
CA VAL A 29 15.22 18.15 -4.72
C VAL A 29 15.24 19.13 -3.55
N GLY A 30 16.34 19.14 -2.79
CA GLY A 30 16.48 19.87 -1.54
C GLY A 30 16.05 19.01 -0.35
N GLU A 31 16.97 18.82 0.58
CA GLU A 31 16.83 17.92 1.73
C GLU A 31 15.58 18.19 2.59
N ALA A 32 15.18 19.46 2.74
CA ALA A 32 13.99 19.86 3.50
C ALA A 32 12.66 19.45 2.82
N ASN A 33 12.69 19.13 1.52
CA ASN A 33 11.53 18.75 0.72
C ASN A 33 11.37 17.23 0.60
N VAL A 34 12.34 16.45 1.09
CA VAL A 34 12.29 14.99 1.07
C VAL A 34 11.93 14.48 2.48
N VAL A 35 10.99 13.55 2.55
CA VAL A 35 10.56 12.91 3.81
C VAL A 35 11.01 11.46 3.86
N GLN A 36 10.95 10.79 2.71
CA GLN A 36 11.07 9.35 2.61
C GLN A 36 11.67 8.98 1.26
N VAL A 37 12.52 7.95 1.26
CA VAL A 37 12.97 7.23 0.07
C VAL A 37 12.45 5.80 0.13
N ILE A 38 11.68 5.40 -0.88
CA ILE A 38 11.10 4.05 -0.98
C ILE A 38 11.95 3.22 -1.92
N SER A 39 12.31 2.01 -1.50
CA SER A 39 13.13 1.08 -2.29
C SER A 39 12.79 -0.37 -1.98
N ASP A 40 13.19 -1.31 -2.84
CA ASP A 40 13.16 -2.74 -2.52
C ASP A 40 14.19 -3.10 -1.40
N ASN A 41 14.11 -4.31 -0.84
CA ASN A 41 15.06 -4.77 0.20
C ASN A 41 16.28 -5.51 -0.38
N GLY A 42 16.60 -5.32 -1.66
CA GLY A 42 17.88 -5.76 -2.20
C GLY A 42 19.03 -5.22 -1.34
N SER A 43 20.05 -6.04 -1.11
CA SER A 43 21.16 -5.74 -0.20
C SER A 43 21.81 -4.37 -0.48
N ASN A 44 21.94 -4.01 -1.76
CA ASN A 44 22.48 -2.73 -2.21
C ASN A 44 21.59 -1.55 -1.80
N PHE A 45 20.26 -1.65 -1.95
CA PHE A 45 19.33 -0.60 -1.56
C PHE A 45 19.19 -0.47 -0.04
N MET A 46 19.27 -1.60 0.68
CA MET A 46 19.33 -1.61 2.14
C MET A 46 20.57 -0.86 2.65
N LEU A 47 21.74 -1.14 2.10
CA LEU A 47 22.98 -0.48 2.48
C LEU A 47 22.94 1.01 2.11
N ALA A 48 22.46 1.34 0.91
CA ALA A 48 22.32 2.72 0.47
C ALA A 48 21.37 3.53 1.37
N GLY A 49 20.24 2.92 1.74
CA GLY A 49 19.28 3.51 2.67
C GLY A 49 19.88 3.78 4.05
N LYS A 50 20.72 2.87 4.56
CA LYS A 50 21.45 3.08 5.82
C LYS A 50 22.42 4.25 5.74
N PHE A 51 23.20 4.35 4.66
CA PHE A 51 24.10 5.49 4.44
C PHE A 51 23.33 6.81 4.32
N LEU A 52 22.19 6.80 3.61
CA LEU A 52 21.35 7.98 3.47
C LEU A 52 20.79 8.46 4.81
N GLN A 53 20.25 7.55 5.63
CA GLN A 53 19.75 7.91 6.96
C GLN A 53 20.87 8.35 7.91
N ALA A 54 22.08 7.82 7.76
CA ALA A 54 23.23 8.25 8.55
C ALA A 54 23.68 9.67 8.17
N LYS A 55 23.70 10.01 6.87
CA LYS A 55 24.00 11.37 6.39
C LYS A 55 22.89 12.36 6.70
N ARG A 56 21.62 11.89 6.68
CA ARG A 56 20.40 12.71 6.74
C ARG A 56 19.40 12.13 7.76
N PRO A 57 19.58 12.41 9.06
CA PRO A 57 18.83 11.74 10.13
C PRO A 57 17.31 11.95 10.10
N HIS A 58 16.84 13.03 9.48
CA HIS A 58 15.40 13.35 9.34
C HIS A 58 14.71 12.57 8.23
N LEU A 59 15.45 11.92 7.32
CA LEU A 59 14.87 11.12 6.25
C LEU A 59 14.53 9.71 6.70
N TYR A 60 13.40 9.21 6.23
CA TYR A 60 13.10 7.79 6.28
C TYR A 60 13.59 7.09 5.01
N ARG A 61 14.08 5.86 5.17
CA ARG A 61 14.07 4.86 4.10
C ARG A 61 13.06 3.80 4.47
N THR A 62 12.14 3.51 3.57
CA THR A 62 11.14 2.46 3.76
C THR A 62 11.21 1.43 2.65
N PRO A 63 10.84 0.18 2.96
CA PRO A 63 10.55 -0.78 1.91
C PRO A 63 9.32 -0.36 1.11
N CYS A 64 9.28 -0.78 -0.15
CA CYS A 64 8.07 -0.74 -0.96
C CYS A 64 7.02 -1.69 -0.40
N VAL A 65 5.84 -1.17 -0.02
CA VAL A 65 4.78 -1.99 0.58
C VAL A 65 4.21 -3.01 -0.40
N ALA A 66 3.98 -2.63 -1.66
CA ALA A 66 3.49 -3.58 -2.67
C ALA A 66 4.38 -4.81 -2.80
N HIS A 67 5.70 -4.59 -2.91
CA HIS A 67 6.67 -5.67 -2.98
C HIS A 67 6.67 -6.56 -1.71
N ARG A 68 6.31 -6.03 -0.54
CA ARG A 68 6.18 -6.82 0.70
C ARG A 68 4.93 -7.68 0.71
N ILE A 69 3.80 -7.12 0.26
CA ILE A 69 2.57 -7.91 0.10
C ILE A 69 2.76 -9.00 -0.94
N ASP A 70 3.48 -8.73 -2.03
CA ASP A 70 3.85 -9.75 -3.03
C ASP A 70 4.65 -10.90 -2.40
N LEU A 71 5.60 -10.59 -1.52
CA LEU A 71 6.37 -11.62 -0.80
C LEU A 71 5.49 -12.42 0.18
N MET A 72 4.55 -11.77 0.88
CA MET A 72 3.55 -12.47 1.70
C MET A 72 2.78 -13.48 0.85
N LEU A 73 2.28 -13.04 -0.31
CA LEU A 73 1.54 -13.89 -1.25
C LEU A 73 2.40 -15.05 -1.77
N GLU A 74 3.67 -14.79 -2.10
CA GLU A 74 4.61 -15.81 -2.56
C GLU A 74 4.87 -16.87 -1.48
N ASP A 75 5.10 -16.45 -0.24
CA ASP A 75 5.39 -17.35 0.88
C ASP A 75 4.15 -18.14 1.32
N ILE A 76 2.95 -17.52 1.29
CA ILE A 76 1.68 -18.24 1.46
C ILE A 76 1.52 -19.30 0.37
N GLY A 77 1.89 -18.97 -0.88
CA GLY A 77 1.90 -19.91 -2.01
C GLY A 77 2.77 -21.16 -1.78
N LYS A 78 3.80 -21.06 -0.94
CA LYS A 78 4.72 -22.15 -0.60
C LYS A 78 4.19 -23.06 0.53
N ILE A 79 3.14 -22.67 1.26
CA ILE A 79 2.55 -23.51 2.30
C ILE A 79 2.13 -24.85 1.66
N PRO A 80 2.52 -26.03 2.21
CA PRO A 80 2.25 -27.31 1.55
C PRO A 80 0.77 -27.57 1.23
N LEU A 81 -0.15 -27.03 2.03
CA LEU A 81 -1.58 -27.07 1.73
C LEU A 81 -1.91 -26.23 0.48
N VAL A 82 -1.49 -24.95 0.44
CA VAL A 82 -1.69 -24.04 -0.70
C VAL A 82 -0.98 -24.54 -1.96
N SER A 83 0.27 -24.99 -1.85
CA SER A 83 1.06 -25.49 -2.97
C SER A 83 0.45 -26.74 -3.61
N ARG A 84 -0.08 -27.69 -2.81
CA ARG A 84 -0.82 -28.85 -3.33
C ARG A 84 -2.13 -28.42 -3.99
N THR A 85 -2.83 -27.48 -3.39
CA THR A 85 -4.06 -26.89 -3.91
C THR A 85 -3.84 -26.12 -5.24
N LEU A 86 -2.72 -25.42 -5.42
CA LEU A 86 -2.34 -24.81 -6.71
C LEU A 86 -2.20 -25.83 -7.86
N THR A 87 -1.92 -27.10 -7.54
CA THR A 87 -1.81 -28.18 -8.53
C THR A 87 -3.13 -28.91 -8.82
N ARG A 88 -4.21 -28.61 -8.08
CA ARG A 88 -5.52 -29.26 -8.22
C ARG A 88 -6.64 -28.20 -8.27
N ALA A 89 -7.28 -28.05 -9.44
CA ALA A 89 -8.29 -27.02 -9.71
C ALA A 89 -9.45 -26.94 -8.69
N ASN A 90 -9.75 -28.03 -7.97
CA ASN A 90 -10.87 -28.12 -7.04
C ASN A 90 -10.68 -27.34 -5.72
N ASP A 91 -9.45 -26.93 -5.37
CA ASP A 91 -9.19 -26.22 -4.10
C ASP A 91 -8.98 -24.70 -4.29
N THR A 92 -9.33 -24.15 -5.46
CA THR A 92 -9.26 -22.71 -5.78
C THR A 92 -9.93 -21.83 -4.71
N VAL A 93 -10.99 -22.35 -4.07
CA VAL A 93 -11.70 -21.68 -2.97
C VAL A 93 -10.78 -21.37 -1.79
N TYR A 94 -9.90 -22.28 -1.39
CA TYR A 94 -8.98 -22.03 -0.28
C TYR A 94 -8.02 -20.88 -0.61
N ILE A 95 -7.46 -20.87 -1.82
CA ILE A 95 -6.54 -19.82 -2.28
C ILE A 95 -7.24 -18.46 -2.27
N LEU A 96 -8.47 -18.39 -2.83
CA LEU A 96 -9.22 -17.13 -2.87
C LEU A 96 -9.52 -16.61 -1.47
N LYS A 97 -9.84 -17.50 -0.52
CA LYS A 97 -10.06 -17.13 0.90
C LYS A 97 -8.79 -16.67 1.60
N ALA A 98 -7.66 -17.33 1.34
CA ALA A 98 -6.39 -17.06 1.98
C ALA A 98 -5.67 -15.83 1.41
N MET A 99 -5.64 -15.69 0.08
CA MET A 99 -4.81 -14.71 -0.64
C MET A 99 -5.64 -13.54 -1.18
N GLY A 100 -6.94 -13.73 -1.42
CA GLY A 100 -7.82 -12.70 -2.00
C GLY A 100 -7.79 -11.37 -1.23
N PRO A 101 -7.94 -11.37 0.12
CA PRO A 101 -7.87 -10.15 0.90
C PRO A 101 -6.52 -9.41 0.75
N LEU A 102 -5.39 -10.14 0.77
CA LEU A 102 -4.07 -9.57 0.57
C LEU A 102 -3.85 -9.03 -0.86
N VAL A 103 -4.41 -9.67 -1.89
CA VAL A 103 -4.39 -9.16 -3.27
C VAL A 103 -5.13 -7.82 -3.37
N ARG A 104 -6.19 -7.61 -2.58
CA ARG A 104 -6.89 -6.32 -2.51
C ARG A 104 -6.07 -5.26 -1.79
N VAL A 105 -5.36 -5.62 -0.71
CA VAL A 105 -4.38 -4.72 -0.08
C VAL A 105 -3.27 -4.34 -1.06
N LEU A 106 -2.76 -5.31 -1.84
CA LEU A 106 -1.78 -5.05 -2.89
C LEU A 106 -2.34 -4.04 -3.89
N HIS A 107 -3.52 -4.28 -4.45
CA HIS A 107 -4.17 -3.38 -5.40
C HIS A 107 -4.35 -1.97 -4.85
N LEU A 108 -4.71 -1.87 -3.57
CA LEU A 108 -4.82 -0.62 -2.84
C LEU A 108 -3.50 0.15 -2.85
N VAL A 109 -2.42 -0.45 -2.35
CA VAL A 109 -1.12 0.24 -2.18
C VAL A 109 -0.44 0.55 -3.51
N ASP A 110 -0.80 -0.21 -4.54
CA ASP A 110 -0.38 -0.04 -5.93
C ASP A 110 -1.12 1.10 -6.66
N ASN A 111 -2.14 1.68 -6.04
CA ASN A 111 -2.94 2.73 -6.66
C ASN A 111 -2.22 4.09 -6.58
N GLU A 112 -1.58 4.48 -7.68
CA GLU A 112 -0.90 5.78 -7.83
C GLU A 112 -1.81 7.01 -7.77
N ARG A 113 -3.14 6.83 -7.79
CA ARG A 113 -4.06 7.98 -7.85
C ARG A 113 -4.19 8.65 -6.48
N LYS A 114 -4.04 7.91 -5.38
CA LYS A 114 -4.36 8.39 -4.04
C LYS A 114 -3.26 7.99 -3.06
N PRO A 115 -2.82 8.90 -2.17
CA PRO A 115 -1.92 8.54 -1.08
C PRO A 115 -2.54 7.45 -0.20
N THR A 116 -1.80 6.35 -0.01
CA THR A 116 -2.23 5.16 0.71
C THR A 116 -1.58 5.02 2.09
N MET A 117 -0.66 5.94 2.44
CA MET A 117 0.11 5.93 3.69
C MET A 117 -0.78 5.73 4.93
N SER A 118 -1.95 6.36 4.94
CA SER A 118 -2.88 6.36 6.08
C SER A 118 -3.90 5.23 6.09
N TYR A 119 -3.86 4.35 5.09
CA TYR A 119 -4.84 3.29 4.89
C TYR A 119 -4.25 1.90 5.10
N LEU A 120 -2.92 1.77 5.17
CA LEU A 120 -2.24 0.48 5.21
C LEU A 120 -2.61 -0.35 6.45
N TYR A 121 -2.58 0.23 7.65
CA TYR A 121 -2.93 -0.47 8.90
C TYR A 121 -4.33 -1.06 8.82
N GLU A 122 -5.32 -0.20 8.63
CA GLU A 122 -6.72 -0.59 8.46
C GLU A 122 -6.91 -1.65 7.35
N ALA A 123 -6.21 -1.51 6.22
CA ALA A 123 -6.33 -2.47 5.11
C ALA A 123 -5.77 -3.86 5.49
N MET A 124 -4.69 -3.91 6.26
CA MET A 124 -4.12 -5.16 6.75
C MET A 124 -5.01 -5.80 7.82
N ASP A 125 -5.54 -4.99 8.75
CA ASP A 125 -6.47 -5.46 9.78
C ASP A 125 -7.72 -6.08 9.15
N ARG A 126 -8.34 -5.38 8.19
CA ARG A 126 -9.46 -5.90 7.39
C ARG A 126 -9.10 -7.16 6.63
N ALA A 127 -7.89 -7.25 6.09
CA ALA A 127 -7.45 -8.46 5.40
C ALA A 127 -7.38 -9.65 6.36
N ASN A 128 -6.85 -9.45 7.57
CA ASN A 128 -6.82 -10.47 8.62
C ASN A 128 -8.23 -10.88 9.07
N GLU A 129 -9.13 -9.92 9.28
CA GLU A 129 -10.53 -10.17 9.61
C GLU A 129 -11.25 -10.94 8.50
N ALA A 130 -11.05 -10.55 7.24
CA ALA A 130 -11.63 -11.21 6.08
C ALA A 130 -11.14 -12.66 5.93
N ILE A 131 -9.85 -12.93 6.15
CA ILE A 131 -9.29 -14.30 6.16
C ILE A 131 -9.94 -15.12 7.28
N THR A 132 -10.00 -14.57 8.50
CA THR A 132 -10.60 -15.23 9.67
C THR A 132 -12.06 -15.59 9.40
N SER A 133 -12.84 -14.63 8.90
CA SER A 133 -14.25 -14.78 8.55
C SER A 133 -14.43 -15.83 7.45
N ALA A 134 -13.61 -15.79 6.40
CA ALA A 134 -13.69 -16.72 5.28
C ALA A 134 -13.48 -18.20 5.69
N PHE A 135 -12.76 -18.44 6.78
CA PHE A 135 -12.54 -19.77 7.36
C PHE A 135 -13.48 -20.10 8.54
N ASN A 136 -14.45 -19.24 8.84
CA ASN A 136 -15.40 -19.34 9.96
C ASN A 136 -14.69 -19.39 11.33
N GLY A 137 -13.61 -18.64 11.51
CA GLY A 137 -12.83 -18.61 12.77
C GLY A 137 -12.05 -19.89 13.07
N ARG A 138 -11.93 -20.81 12.11
CA ARG A 138 -11.15 -22.05 12.24
C ARG A 138 -9.66 -21.78 12.11
N GLU A 139 -9.04 -21.43 13.23
CA GLU A 139 -7.62 -21.04 13.34
C GLU A 139 -6.66 -22.05 12.71
N GLU A 140 -6.96 -23.35 12.78
CA GLU A 140 -6.13 -24.39 12.19
C GLU A 140 -5.96 -24.25 10.67
N LYS A 141 -6.86 -23.53 10.00
CA LYS A 141 -6.84 -23.29 8.55
C LYS A 141 -6.00 -22.08 8.14
N TYR A 142 -5.78 -21.11 9.03
CA TYR A 142 -5.09 -19.86 8.68
C TYR A 142 -3.93 -19.46 9.59
N LYS A 143 -3.66 -20.20 10.67
CA LYS A 143 -2.51 -19.93 11.56
C LYS A 143 -1.16 -19.81 10.84
N ASP A 144 -0.91 -20.65 9.84
CA ASP A 144 0.36 -20.65 9.10
C ASP A 144 0.42 -19.45 8.14
N ILE A 145 -0.74 -18.97 7.67
CA ILE A 145 -0.86 -17.75 6.88
C ILE A 145 -0.58 -16.53 7.78
N PHE A 146 -1.20 -16.48 8.96
CA PHE A 146 -1.03 -15.38 9.91
C PHE A 146 0.41 -15.28 10.38
N LYS A 147 1.07 -16.42 10.63
CA LYS A 147 2.50 -16.42 10.94
C LYS A 147 3.33 -15.70 9.87
N ILE A 148 3.05 -15.94 8.58
CA ILE A 148 3.76 -15.27 7.48
C ILE A 148 3.44 -13.77 7.45
N ILE A 149 2.16 -13.41 7.63
CA ILE A 149 1.71 -12.02 7.67
C ILE A 149 2.41 -11.28 8.82
N ASP A 150 2.36 -11.82 10.03
CA ASP A 150 2.96 -11.26 11.24
C ASP A 150 4.48 -11.13 11.11
N ASP A 151 5.16 -12.18 10.63
CA ASP A 151 6.61 -12.17 10.43
C ASP A 151 7.03 -11.05 9.46
N ILE A 152 6.28 -10.82 8.38
CA ILE A 152 6.58 -9.76 7.40
C ILE A 152 6.12 -8.38 7.93
N TRP A 153 5.00 -8.31 8.65
CA TRP A 153 4.51 -7.09 9.28
C TRP A 153 5.54 -6.52 10.24
N GLU A 154 5.89 -7.29 11.28
CA GLU A 154 6.80 -6.87 12.34
C GLU A 154 8.21 -6.56 11.84
N CYS A 155 8.72 -7.36 10.90
CA CYS A 155 10.09 -7.18 10.44
C CYS A 155 10.24 -6.08 9.39
N GLN A 156 9.18 -5.78 8.62
CA GLN A 156 9.35 -5.08 7.33
C GLN A 156 8.26 -4.07 6.97
N LEU A 157 7.02 -4.18 7.45
CA LEU A 157 5.94 -3.24 7.09
C LEU A 157 5.55 -2.30 8.21
N HIS A 158 5.65 -2.74 9.45
CA HIS A 158 5.49 -1.89 10.61
C HIS A 158 6.54 -0.77 10.52
N HIS A 159 6.06 0.46 10.34
CA HIS A 159 6.90 1.63 10.17
C HIS A 159 6.22 2.86 10.75
N PRO A 160 6.95 3.75 11.46
CA PRO A 160 6.39 4.94 12.09
C PRO A 160 5.51 5.79 11.16
N LEU A 161 5.89 5.95 9.89
CA LEU A 161 5.11 6.71 8.90
C LEU A 161 3.72 6.11 8.62
N HIS A 162 3.61 4.77 8.60
CA HIS A 162 2.34 4.08 8.40
C HIS A 162 1.46 4.24 9.65
N ALA A 163 2.04 4.06 10.84
CA ALA A 163 1.38 4.24 12.13
C ALA A 163 0.81 5.66 12.30
N VAL A 164 1.64 6.69 12.10
CA VAL A 164 1.19 8.09 12.20
C VAL A 164 0.20 8.45 11.08
N GLY A 165 0.33 7.83 9.90
CA GLY A 165 -0.64 7.97 8.82
C GLY A 165 -2.01 7.47 9.25
N HIS A 166 -2.08 6.29 9.85
CA HIS A 166 -3.30 5.70 10.39
C HIS A 166 -3.88 6.58 11.52
N PHE A 167 -3.05 6.99 12.47
CA PHE A 167 -3.44 7.86 13.58
C PHE A 167 -4.06 9.19 13.12
N LEU A 168 -3.50 9.82 12.07
CA LEU A 168 -3.98 11.12 11.56
C LEU A 168 -5.14 10.97 10.56
N ASN A 169 -5.57 9.74 10.27
CA ASN A 169 -6.71 9.47 9.41
C ASN A 169 -8.01 9.66 10.20
N LEU A 170 -8.78 10.66 9.79
CA LEU A 170 -9.98 11.07 10.53
C LEU A 170 -11.13 10.07 10.44
N ARG A 171 -11.14 9.18 9.45
CA ARG A 171 -12.10 8.08 9.42
C ARG A 171 -11.79 7.14 10.57
N PHE A 172 -10.57 6.63 10.64
CA PHE A 172 -10.18 5.59 11.59
C PHE A 172 -10.09 6.13 13.01
N PHE A 173 -9.36 7.23 13.23
CA PHE A 173 -9.14 7.79 14.57
C PHE A 173 -10.42 8.10 15.35
N TYR A 174 -11.49 8.54 14.67
CA TYR A 174 -12.75 8.86 15.33
C TYR A 174 -13.79 7.74 15.26
N ASP A 175 -13.58 6.72 14.43
CA ASP A 175 -14.43 5.53 14.40
C ASP A 175 -14.01 4.54 15.49
N ASP A 176 -12.70 4.41 15.76
CA ASP A 176 -12.16 3.57 16.83
C ASP A 176 -11.44 4.41 17.90
N PRO A 177 -12.02 4.57 19.11
CA PRO A 177 -11.39 5.32 20.19
C PRO A 177 -10.15 4.61 20.77
N ASN A 178 -9.88 3.34 20.44
CA ASN A 178 -8.74 2.61 20.98
C ASN A 178 -7.41 2.97 20.29
N ILE A 179 -7.45 3.55 19.09
CA ILE A 179 -6.25 3.94 18.33
C ILE A 179 -5.33 4.86 19.15
N GLU A 180 -5.88 5.72 20.00
CA GLU A 180 -5.06 6.61 20.82
C GLU A 180 -4.36 5.95 22.00
N PHE A 181 -4.75 4.72 22.34
CA PHE A 181 -4.18 3.92 23.42
C PHE A 181 -3.31 2.78 22.90
N ASP A 182 -3.35 2.52 21.60
CA ASP A 182 -2.48 1.56 20.97
C ASP A 182 -1.01 2.00 21.10
N SER A 183 -0.20 1.17 21.76
CA SER A 183 1.19 1.50 22.08
C SER A 183 2.08 1.59 20.85
N GLU A 184 1.79 0.79 19.82
CA GLU A 184 2.54 0.77 18.57
C GLU A 184 2.27 2.05 17.78
N VAL A 185 0.99 2.37 17.57
CA VAL A 185 0.54 3.53 16.82
C VAL A 185 1.02 4.83 17.49
N THR A 186 0.86 4.94 18.80
CA THR A 186 1.29 6.14 19.55
C THR A 186 2.81 6.29 19.59
N SER A 187 3.56 5.20 19.74
CA SER A 187 5.03 5.22 19.65
C SER A 187 5.48 5.66 18.26
N GLY A 188 4.88 5.12 17.20
CA GLY A 188 5.15 5.52 15.81
C GLY A 188 4.85 6.99 15.54
N HIS A 189 3.78 7.52 16.13
CA HIS A 189 3.44 8.95 16.06
C HIS A 189 4.54 9.83 16.65
N TYR A 190 4.98 9.56 17.88
CA TYR A 190 6.03 10.36 18.52
C TYR A 190 7.37 10.23 17.80
N ALA A 191 7.75 9.02 17.37
CA ALA A 191 8.96 8.80 16.59
C ALA A 191 8.98 9.62 15.29
N CYS A 192 7.83 9.80 14.64
CA CYS A 192 7.72 10.65 13.45
C CYS A 192 7.88 12.13 13.77
N ILE A 193 7.30 12.62 14.87
CA ILE A 193 7.47 14.01 15.29
C ILE A 193 8.94 14.29 15.56
N GLU A 194 9.60 13.45 16.36
CA GLU A 194 11.01 13.61 16.72
C GLU A 194 11.92 13.60 15.50
N LYS A 195 11.66 12.71 14.53
CA LYS A 195 12.51 12.58 13.34
C LYS A 195 12.24 13.66 12.29
N LEU A 196 10.98 14.03 12.06
CA LEU A 196 10.59 14.95 10.97
C LEU A 196 10.63 16.43 11.37
N VAL A 197 10.63 16.74 12.67
CA VAL A 197 10.59 18.10 13.19
C VAL A 197 11.82 18.32 14.08
N SER A 198 12.80 19.07 13.58
CA SER A 198 14.04 19.32 14.32
C SER A 198 13.91 20.34 15.47
N ASP A 199 12.97 21.29 15.37
CA ASP A 199 12.75 22.32 16.38
C ASP A 199 11.87 21.79 17.52
N GLN A 200 12.45 21.62 18.71
CA GLN A 200 11.75 21.17 19.91
C GLN A 200 10.58 22.08 20.30
N ASN A 201 10.65 23.39 20.05
CA ASN A 201 9.52 24.29 20.33
C ASN A 201 8.35 24.01 19.39
N VAL A 202 8.62 23.61 18.15
CA VAL A 202 7.58 23.19 17.20
C VAL A 202 7.03 21.83 17.60
N GLN A 203 7.86 20.90 18.08
CA GLN A 203 7.38 19.63 18.63
C GLN A 203 6.40 19.84 19.79
N VAL A 204 6.72 20.70 20.76
CA VAL A 204 5.81 21.04 21.87
C VAL A 204 4.49 21.62 21.36
N LYS A 205 4.54 22.54 20.39
CA LYS A 205 3.32 23.09 19.77
C LYS A 205 2.48 22.01 19.07
N ILE A 206 3.13 21.06 18.38
CA ILE A 206 2.44 19.93 17.76
C ILE A 206 1.73 19.09 18.82
N MET A 207 2.36 18.86 19.97
CA MET A 207 1.77 18.13 21.09
C MET A 207 0.55 18.84 21.68
N ASP A 208 0.62 20.15 21.86
CA ASP A 208 -0.52 20.96 22.32
C ASP A 208 -1.67 20.91 21.30
N GLU A 209 -1.36 21.09 20.02
CA GLU A 209 -2.30 21.04 18.91
C GLU A 209 -2.93 19.64 18.72
N LEU A 210 -2.20 18.58 19.04
CA LEU A 210 -2.69 17.21 19.00
C LEU A 210 -3.87 17.01 19.95
N SER A 211 -3.86 17.67 21.10
CA SER A 211 -4.98 17.61 22.05
C SER A 211 -6.28 18.15 21.46
N LEU A 212 -6.19 19.20 20.62
CA LEU A 212 -7.34 19.77 19.91
C LEU A 212 -7.91 18.78 18.90
N TYR A 213 -7.04 18.10 18.16
CA TYR A 213 -7.42 17.05 17.22
C TYR A 213 -8.13 15.91 17.96
N LYS A 214 -7.49 15.31 18.98
CA LYS A 214 -8.04 14.18 19.73
C LYS A 214 -9.45 14.45 20.28
N LYS A 215 -9.65 15.63 20.87
CA LYS A 215 -10.92 16.04 21.49
C LYS A 215 -11.95 16.59 20.51
N ALA A 216 -11.61 16.66 19.22
CA ALA A 216 -12.42 17.34 18.20
C ALA A 216 -12.79 18.78 18.61
N GLU A 217 -11.84 19.55 19.14
CA GLU A 217 -12.05 20.93 19.56
C GLU A 217 -11.84 21.92 18.40
N GLY A 218 -12.39 23.13 18.53
CA GLY A 218 -12.27 24.17 17.50
C GLY A 218 -12.88 23.74 16.16
N LEU A 219 -12.12 23.89 15.06
CA LEU A 219 -12.61 23.52 13.73
C LEU A 219 -12.76 22.01 13.54
N PHE A 220 -12.06 21.19 14.32
CA PHE A 220 -12.18 19.72 14.24
C PHE A 220 -13.56 19.21 14.65
N GLY A 221 -14.25 19.95 15.51
CA GLY A 221 -15.62 19.68 15.97
C GLY A 221 -16.72 20.38 15.18
N PHE A 222 -16.37 21.16 14.15
CA PHE A 222 -17.36 21.83 13.32
C PHE A 222 -18.24 20.79 12.60
N SER A 223 -19.55 21.02 12.54
CA SER A 223 -20.50 20.02 12.04
C SER A 223 -20.19 19.53 10.62
N LEU A 224 -19.77 20.44 9.74
CA LEU A 224 -19.34 20.11 8.40
C LEU A 224 -18.01 19.34 8.38
N ALA A 225 -17.10 19.67 9.29
CA ALA A 225 -15.82 18.98 9.42
C ALA A 225 -16.05 17.52 9.83
N ILE A 226 -16.92 17.26 10.83
CA ILE A 226 -17.34 15.91 11.24
C ILE A 226 -17.97 15.14 10.08
N LYS A 227 -18.95 15.75 9.40
CA LYS A 227 -19.65 15.09 8.28
C LYS A 227 -18.71 14.70 7.13
N THR A 228 -17.67 15.49 6.90
CA THR A 228 -16.74 15.28 5.78
C THR A 228 -15.55 14.39 6.10
N ARG A 229 -15.37 13.91 7.35
CA ARG A 229 -14.25 13.02 7.76
C ARG A 229 -14.13 11.77 6.89
N LYS A 230 -15.26 11.17 6.54
CA LYS A 230 -15.32 9.98 5.68
C LYS A 230 -15.52 10.30 4.21
N MET A 231 -15.73 11.57 3.84
CA MET A 231 -16.05 11.97 2.46
C MET A 231 -14.84 12.53 1.71
N LYS A 232 -13.84 13.04 2.44
CA LYS A 232 -12.67 13.70 1.86
C LYS A 232 -11.40 12.89 2.07
N ALA A 233 -10.46 13.04 1.15
CA ALA A 233 -9.11 12.52 1.36
C ALA A 233 -8.50 13.16 2.63
N PRO A 234 -7.77 12.41 3.47
CA PRO A 234 -7.26 12.91 4.74
C PRO A 234 -6.44 14.21 4.60
N ALA A 235 -5.49 14.27 3.67
CA ALA A 235 -4.69 15.47 3.44
C ALA A 235 -5.53 16.70 3.02
N GLU A 236 -6.56 16.50 2.19
CA GLU A 236 -7.48 17.57 1.78
C GLU A 236 -8.31 18.05 2.99
N TRP A 237 -8.83 17.12 3.79
CA TRP A 237 -9.56 17.45 5.00
C TRP A 237 -8.70 18.30 5.95
N TRP A 238 -7.46 17.89 6.19
CA TRP A 238 -6.51 18.64 7.02
C TRP A 238 -6.25 20.03 6.45
N SER A 239 -6.18 20.21 5.13
CA SER A 239 -6.01 21.53 4.51
C SER A 239 -7.18 22.48 4.76
N LEU A 240 -8.41 21.96 4.88
CA LEU A 240 -9.63 22.75 5.06
C LEU A 240 -9.91 23.10 6.52
N TYR A 241 -9.70 22.15 7.44
CA TYR A 241 -10.16 22.28 8.83
C TYR A 241 -9.02 22.29 9.85
N GLY A 242 -7.78 22.04 9.43
CA GLY A 242 -6.62 21.99 10.33
C GLY A 242 -6.07 23.35 10.79
N SER A 243 -6.68 24.48 10.41
CA SER A 243 -6.08 25.80 10.66
C SER A 243 -5.99 26.20 12.14
N THR A 244 -6.75 25.56 13.03
CA THR A 244 -6.61 25.72 14.49
C THR A 244 -5.40 24.99 15.06
N ALA A 245 -4.73 24.17 14.25
CA ALA A 245 -3.56 23.38 14.61
C ALA A 245 -2.50 23.48 13.50
N PRO A 246 -1.91 24.66 13.27
CA PRO A 246 -1.11 24.94 12.07
C PRO A 246 0.18 24.12 11.95
N ASN A 247 0.81 23.70 13.05
CA ASN A 247 2.03 22.88 13.00
C ASN A 247 1.69 21.41 12.73
N LEU A 248 0.70 20.88 13.43
CA LEU A 248 0.16 19.54 13.21
C LEU A 248 -0.46 19.41 11.81
N GLN A 249 -1.16 20.44 11.33
CA GLN A 249 -1.73 20.48 9.97
C GLN A 249 -0.63 20.30 8.91
N LYS A 250 0.48 21.04 9.03
CA LYS A 250 1.61 20.91 8.10
C LYS A 250 2.21 19.50 8.13
N LEU A 251 2.36 18.93 9.33
CA LEU A 251 2.89 17.58 9.50
C LEU A 251 1.93 16.53 8.91
N ALA A 252 0.64 16.65 9.22
CA ALA A 252 -0.40 15.74 8.75
C ALA A 252 -0.52 15.77 7.22
N ILE A 253 -0.61 16.95 6.60
CA ILE A 253 -0.65 17.05 5.13
C ILE A 253 0.60 16.44 4.51
N LYS A 254 1.78 16.68 5.09
CA LYS A 254 3.06 16.14 4.61
C LYS A 254 3.06 14.62 4.62
N ILE A 255 2.67 13.99 5.74
CA ILE A 255 2.65 12.53 5.92
C ILE A 255 1.54 11.88 5.10
N LEU A 256 0.31 12.40 5.19
CA LEU A 256 -0.88 11.84 4.54
C LEU A 256 -0.85 11.98 3.02
N SER A 257 0.09 12.78 2.48
CA SER A 257 0.33 12.89 1.04
C SER A 257 1.40 11.93 0.52
N LEU A 258 2.03 11.12 1.39
CA LEU A 258 3.04 10.15 0.98
C LEU A 258 2.40 8.91 0.34
N THR A 259 3.13 8.31 -0.59
CA THR A 259 2.87 6.93 -1.05
C THR A 259 3.65 5.95 -0.18
N CYS A 260 3.16 4.72 -0.03
CA CYS A 260 3.90 3.64 0.60
C CYS A 260 4.51 2.65 -0.41
N SER A 261 4.20 2.80 -1.71
CA SER A 261 4.69 1.94 -2.78
C SER A 261 5.54 2.68 -3.82
N ALA A 262 6.58 2.00 -4.32
CA ALA A 262 7.39 2.41 -5.45
C ALA A 262 6.92 1.80 -6.80
N SER A 263 6.04 0.79 -6.77
CA SER A 263 5.54 0.08 -7.96
C SER A 263 4.84 0.99 -8.97
N GLY A 264 4.31 2.13 -8.51
CA GLY A 264 3.70 3.13 -9.36
C GLY A 264 4.66 3.80 -10.36
N CYS A 265 5.97 3.71 -10.13
CA CYS A 265 6.98 4.14 -11.09
C CYS A 265 7.31 3.03 -12.11
N GLU A 266 7.05 1.76 -11.79
CA GLU A 266 7.49 0.58 -12.54
C GLU A 266 6.61 0.24 -13.74
N ARG A 267 5.31 0.52 -13.68
CA ARG A 267 4.36 0.18 -14.76
C ARG A 267 4.64 0.90 -16.08
N ASN A 268 5.37 2.00 -16.05
CA ASN A 268 5.77 2.76 -17.24
C ASN A 268 7.17 2.37 -17.76
N TRP A 269 7.86 1.45 -17.09
CA TRP A 269 9.28 1.14 -17.36
C TRP A 269 9.52 0.08 -18.44
N SER A 270 8.47 -0.56 -18.97
CA SER A 270 8.58 -1.56 -20.05
C SER A 270 9.31 -1.04 -21.32
N ILE A 271 9.39 0.29 -21.48
CA ILE A 271 10.07 0.98 -22.59
C ILE A 271 11.61 0.94 -22.46
N HIS A 272 12.15 0.75 -21.24
CA HIS A 272 13.60 0.75 -20.98
C HIS A 272 14.27 -0.64 -21.18
N THR A 273 13.54 -1.64 -21.66
CA THR A 273 14.02 -3.03 -21.81
C THR A 273 14.96 -3.28 -23.01
N LYS A 274 15.33 -2.25 -23.76
CA LYS A 274 16.20 -2.35 -24.95
C LYS A 274 17.52 -1.61 -24.74
N SER A 275 18.60 -2.12 -25.33
CA SER A 275 19.90 -1.45 -25.33
C SER A 275 19.87 -0.27 -26.31
N TRP A 276 20.00 0.95 -25.79
CA TRP A 276 19.95 2.20 -26.55
C TRP A 276 21.29 2.94 -26.48
N ASN A 277 21.62 3.75 -27.48
CA ASN A 277 22.76 4.66 -27.39
C ASN A 277 22.45 5.88 -26.50
N LYS A 278 23.48 6.65 -26.10
CA LYS A 278 23.33 7.77 -25.16
C LYS A 278 22.32 8.85 -25.59
N LEU A 279 22.23 9.14 -26.89
CA LEU A 279 21.30 10.15 -27.44
C LEU A 279 19.85 9.64 -27.42
N GLU A 280 19.65 8.35 -27.66
CA GLU A 280 18.36 7.67 -27.57
C GLU A 280 17.87 7.57 -26.12
N VAL A 281 18.75 7.29 -25.16
CA VAL A 281 18.42 7.29 -23.73
C VAL A 281 17.96 8.68 -23.26
N GLN A 282 18.61 9.75 -23.73
CA GLN A 282 18.21 11.12 -23.37
C GLN A 282 16.83 11.46 -23.93
N LYS A 283 16.57 11.18 -25.21
CA LYS A 283 15.25 11.36 -25.83
C LYS A 283 14.17 10.52 -25.13
N LEU A 284 14.50 9.29 -24.73
CA LEU A 284 13.60 8.42 -23.98
C LEU A 284 13.26 9.01 -22.61
N ASN A 285 14.25 9.49 -21.85
CA ASN A 285 14.02 10.15 -20.56
C ASN A 285 13.12 11.38 -20.70
N ASP A 286 13.33 12.21 -21.72
CA ASP A 286 12.50 13.38 -21.99
C ASP A 286 11.05 12.99 -22.33
N LEU A 287 10.88 11.93 -23.14
CA LEU A 287 9.55 11.40 -23.48
C LEU A 287 8.83 10.81 -22.26
N VAL A 288 9.54 10.05 -21.42
CA VAL A 288 8.99 9.52 -20.16
C VAL A 288 8.60 10.67 -19.25
N PHE A 289 9.46 11.68 -19.10
CA PHE A 289 9.16 12.86 -18.29
C PHE A 289 7.89 13.58 -18.77
N VAL A 290 7.78 13.88 -20.07
CA VAL A 290 6.61 14.56 -20.62
C VAL A 290 5.36 13.70 -20.48
N LYS A 291 5.41 12.42 -20.88
CA LYS A 291 4.27 11.52 -20.85
C LYS A 291 3.76 11.29 -19.42
N TYR A 292 4.67 11.02 -18.48
CA TYR A 292 4.31 10.76 -17.09
C TYR A 292 3.74 12.01 -16.43
N ASN A 293 4.36 13.18 -16.63
CA ASN A 293 3.84 14.43 -16.07
C ASN A 293 2.53 14.88 -16.71
N GLN A 294 2.29 14.60 -18.00
CA GLN A 294 0.97 14.82 -18.62
C GLN A 294 -0.11 13.95 -17.95
N VAL A 295 0.17 12.68 -17.70
CA VAL A 295 -0.74 11.78 -16.99
C VAL A 295 -0.98 12.27 -15.56
N LEU A 296 0.07 12.64 -14.83
CA LEU A 296 -0.06 13.20 -13.48
C LEU A 296 -0.87 14.51 -13.45
N LYS A 297 -0.65 15.38 -14.44
CA LYS A 297 -1.39 16.64 -14.58
C LYS A 297 -2.86 16.36 -14.88
N ALA A 298 -3.17 15.45 -15.80
CA ALA A 298 -4.55 15.04 -16.08
C ALA A 298 -5.24 14.46 -14.84
N ARG A 299 -4.54 13.62 -14.06
CA ARG A 299 -5.05 13.10 -12.77
C ARG A 299 -5.34 14.23 -11.78
N TYR A 300 -4.41 15.19 -11.64
CA TYR A 300 -4.57 16.35 -10.76
C TYR A 300 -5.75 17.25 -11.20
N ASP A 301 -5.82 17.60 -12.47
CA ASP A 301 -6.83 18.49 -13.04
C ASP A 301 -8.23 17.85 -13.00
N CYS A 302 -8.34 16.52 -13.14
CA CYS A 302 -9.61 15.80 -13.07
C CYS A 302 -10.27 15.86 -11.69
N LYS A 303 -9.53 16.23 -10.62
CA LYS A 303 -10.00 16.19 -9.23
C LYS A 303 -10.81 14.91 -8.94
N ASP A 304 -10.30 13.77 -9.44
CA ASP A 304 -11.01 12.50 -9.63
C ASP A 304 -12.10 12.35 -8.55
N THR A 305 -13.35 12.51 -8.98
CA THR A 305 -14.52 12.74 -8.11
C THR A 305 -14.59 11.69 -7.02
N MET A 306 -14.23 12.08 -5.79
CA MET A 306 -14.64 11.55 -4.48
C MET A 306 -14.93 10.05 -4.31
N ASP A 307 -14.39 9.17 -5.15
CA ASP A 307 -14.45 7.76 -4.81
C ASP A 307 -13.49 7.58 -3.64
N LEU A 308 -13.96 7.04 -2.53
CA LEU A 308 -13.06 6.82 -1.41
C LEU A 308 -12.13 5.68 -1.81
N ILE A 309 -10.99 5.56 -1.15
CA ILE A 309 -10.27 4.30 -1.22
C ILE A 309 -11.25 3.22 -0.75
N ALA A 310 -11.63 2.30 -1.65
CA ALA A 310 -12.63 1.26 -1.39
C ALA A 310 -12.03 0.15 -0.52
N LEU A 311 -11.86 0.46 0.78
CA LEU A 311 -11.50 -0.52 1.78
C LEU A 311 -12.61 -1.55 2.01
N GLU A 312 -13.85 -1.20 1.69
CA GLU A 312 -15.03 -2.07 1.84
C GLU A 312 -14.92 -3.31 0.94
N ASP A 313 -14.25 -3.19 -0.22
CA ASP A 313 -13.99 -4.32 -1.12
C ASP A 313 -13.06 -5.37 -0.47
N ILE A 314 -12.23 -4.98 0.53
CA ILE A 314 -11.37 -5.91 1.26
C ILE A 314 -12.20 -6.87 2.12
N ASP A 315 -13.33 -6.39 2.63
CA ASP A 315 -14.21 -7.12 3.55
C ASP A 315 -15.11 -8.12 2.79
N ASP A 316 -15.32 -7.90 1.49
CA ASP A 316 -16.11 -8.80 0.63
C ASP A 316 -15.40 -10.15 0.45
N SER A 317 -15.74 -11.11 1.30
CA SER A 317 -15.63 -12.52 0.95
C SER A 317 -16.62 -12.76 -0.19
N HIS A 318 -16.17 -13.24 -1.35
CA HIS A 318 -17.05 -13.46 -2.49
C HIS A 318 -18.04 -14.61 -2.23
N GLU A 319 -19.02 -14.42 -1.35
CA GLU A 319 -19.97 -15.44 -0.89
C GLU A 319 -20.69 -16.12 -2.07
N TRP A 320 -20.91 -15.37 -3.16
CA TRP A 320 -21.49 -15.86 -4.41
C TRP A 320 -20.54 -16.70 -5.28
N LEU A 321 -19.21 -16.52 -5.17
CA LEU A 321 -18.18 -17.42 -5.75
C LEU A 321 -17.88 -18.61 -4.82
N LEU A 322 -18.10 -18.45 -3.51
CA LEU A 322 -17.65 -19.33 -2.44
C LEU A 322 -18.73 -20.28 -1.91
N GLY A 323 -19.83 -20.46 -2.65
CA GLY A 323 -21.07 -21.19 -2.30
C GLY A 323 -20.97 -22.04 -1.03
N THR A 324 -21.85 -21.80 -0.06
CA THR A 324 -21.92 -22.53 1.21
C THR A 324 -21.79 -24.02 0.98
N MET A 325 -20.62 -24.58 1.30
CA MET A 325 -20.46 -26.03 1.36
C MET A 325 -21.31 -26.51 2.54
N GLY A 326 -22.47 -27.08 2.21
CA GLY A 326 -23.28 -27.82 3.16
C GLY A 326 -22.41 -28.89 3.82
N GLU A 327 -22.64 -29.07 5.10
CA GLU A 327 -22.07 -30.14 5.92
C GLU A 327 -22.34 -31.49 5.24
N GLY A 328 -21.36 -31.98 4.48
CA GLY A 328 -21.37 -33.29 3.86
C GLY A 328 -20.30 -34.14 4.52
N ASN A 329 -20.75 -35.11 5.33
CA ASN A 329 -19.92 -36.10 6.01
C ASN A 329 -18.86 -36.72 5.08
N ASP A 330 -17.67 -36.89 5.63
CA ASP A 330 -16.69 -37.88 5.17
C ASP A 330 -17.32 -39.28 5.24
N GLU A 331 -17.88 -39.77 4.13
CA GLU A 331 -18.03 -41.21 3.90
C GLU A 331 -17.58 -41.58 2.49
N VAL A 332 -16.61 -42.49 2.47
CA VAL A 332 -16.06 -43.16 1.31
C VAL A 332 -17.16 -43.91 0.58
N ALA A 333 -17.37 -43.64 -0.71
CA ALA A 333 -18.12 -44.54 -1.59
C ALA A 333 -17.36 -44.73 -2.90
N GLU A 334 -16.95 -45.98 -3.13
CA GLU A 334 -16.36 -46.48 -4.35
C GLU A 334 -17.35 -46.43 -5.52
N ASN A 335 -16.83 -46.06 -6.68
CA ASN A 335 -17.16 -46.54 -8.03
C ASN A 335 -18.63 -46.52 -8.51
N GLU A 336 -18.90 -45.75 -9.57
CA GLU A 336 -19.43 -46.34 -10.81
C GLU A 336 -19.19 -45.38 -11.99
N GLY A 337 -18.54 -45.91 -13.04
CA GLY A 337 -18.19 -45.17 -14.24
C GLY A 337 -19.37 -44.99 -15.18
N VAL A 338 -19.45 -43.82 -15.81
CA VAL A 338 -20.20 -43.63 -17.05
C VAL A 338 -19.33 -42.83 -18.01
N PHE A 339 -18.79 -43.55 -18.99
CA PHE A 339 -18.30 -42.98 -20.24
C PHE A 339 -19.41 -42.18 -20.91
N LEU A 340 -19.15 -40.94 -21.32
CA LEU A 340 -19.83 -40.35 -22.47
C LEU A 340 -18.79 -39.76 -23.41
N SER A 341 -18.87 -40.31 -24.61
CA SER A 341 -18.03 -40.17 -25.79
C SER A 341 -18.07 -38.78 -26.41
N ASP A 342 -16.97 -38.46 -27.07
CA ASP A 342 -16.86 -37.45 -28.12
C ASP A 342 -18.01 -37.59 -29.14
N ASP A 343 -18.60 -36.46 -29.54
CA ASP A 343 -19.20 -36.36 -30.86
C ASP A 343 -18.97 -34.95 -31.41
N GLU A 344 -18.25 -34.91 -32.53
CA GLU A 344 -18.03 -33.75 -33.37
C GLU A 344 -19.35 -33.37 -34.06
N GLY A 345 -19.67 -32.07 -34.09
CA GLY A 345 -20.83 -31.58 -34.83
C GLY A 345 -20.79 -30.07 -34.99
N GLY A 346 -20.27 -29.62 -36.14
CA GLY A 346 -20.05 -28.21 -36.45
C GLY A 346 -21.30 -27.33 -36.49
N GLY A 347 -21.10 -26.03 -36.25
CA GLY A 347 -22.14 -25.01 -36.38
C GLY A 347 -21.63 -23.58 -36.12
N GLY A 348 -21.06 -22.96 -37.16
CA GLY A 348 -20.97 -21.52 -37.44
C GLY A 348 -20.90 -20.50 -36.29
N LEU A 349 -19.69 -19.95 -36.05
CA LEU A 349 -19.50 -18.67 -35.36
C LEU A 349 -19.40 -17.55 -36.41
N THR A 350 -20.44 -16.72 -36.54
CA THR A 350 -20.37 -15.44 -37.25
C THR A 350 -20.27 -14.30 -36.24
N TRP A 351 -19.16 -13.56 -36.34
CA TRP A 351 -18.91 -12.31 -35.64
C TRP A 351 -19.78 -11.19 -36.21
N GLY A 352 -20.53 -10.50 -35.35
CA GLY A 352 -21.31 -9.30 -35.69
C GLY A 352 -20.78 -8.08 -34.95
N SER A 353 -20.21 -7.14 -35.71
CA SER A 353 -19.71 -5.85 -35.26
C SER A 353 -20.82 -4.79 -35.09
N CYS A 354 -20.56 -3.85 -34.18
CA CYS A 354 -21.06 -2.47 -34.04
C CYS A 354 -22.39 -2.03 -34.69
N SER A 355 -23.25 -1.46 -33.85
CA SER A 355 -23.98 -0.20 -34.11
C SER A 355 -24.13 0.56 -32.80
#